data_AF-D7DBR6-F1
#
_entry.id   AF-D7DBR6-F1
#
_cell.length_a   1.000
_cell.length_b   1.000
_cell.length_c   1.000
_cell.angle_alpha   90.00
_cell.angle_beta   90.00
_cell.angle_gamma   90.00
#
_symmetry.space_group_name_H-M   'P 1'
#
loop_
_entity.id
_entity.type
_entity.pdbx_description
1 polymer ?
#
loop_
_entity_poly.entity_id
_entity_poly.type
_entity_poly.pdbx_seq_one_letter_code
_entity_poly.pdbx_strand_id
1 'polypeptide(L)' 'MDEAVCDGLAASLLVKKYFTEVLGVENRDFEIKKVSYENGKFIIECCVHGGIYDSHYRAIVDENCRLIKVHKV' A
#
# COMPACT_ATOMS: atom_id res chain seq x y z
N MET A 1 6.96 1.92 26.97
CA MET A 1 7.26 1.14 25.76
C MET A 1 6.74 1.97 24.62
N ASP A 2 7.65 2.61 23.88
CA ASP A 2 7.35 3.56 22.81
C ASP A 2 6.42 2.96 21.75
N GLU A 3 5.42 3.75 21.33
CA GLU A 3 4.48 3.41 20.27
C GLU A 3 5.23 3.02 19.00
N ALA A 4 4.81 1.93 18.36
CA ALA A 4 5.36 1.50 17.09
C ALA A 4 5.06 2.56 16.03
N VAL A 5 6.03 3.44 15.75
CA VAL A 5 5.97 4.39 14.64
C VAL A 5 5.96 3.59 13.35
N CYS A 6 4.93 3.80 12.53
CA CYS A 6 4.87 3.19 11.22
C CYS A 6 6.00 3.73 10.35
N ASP A 7 6.81 2.84 9.78
CA ASP A 7 7.79 3.19 8.76
C ASP A 7 7.29 2.82 7.35
N GLY A 8 8.04 3.24 6.33
CA GLY A 8 7.66 2.99 4.93
C GLY A 8 7.59 1.50 4.56
N LEU A 9 8.32 0.63 5.26
CA LEU A 9 8.27 -0.81 5.04
C LEU A 9 7.00 -1.40 5.63
N ALA A 10 6.69 -1.07 6.88
CA ALA A 10 5.46 -1.50 7.55
C ALA A 10 4.21 -1.03 6.80
N ALA A 11 4.20 0.22 6.33
CA ALA A 11 3.14 0.76 5.50
C ALA A 11 3.00 0.00 4.17
N SER A 12 4.12 -0.31 3.50
CA SER A 12 4.11 -1.08 2.23
C SER A 12 3.58 -2.50 2.42
N LEU A 13 3.99 -3.18 3.50
CA LEU A 13 3.51 -4.51 3.84
C LEU A 13 2.01 -4.51 4.16
N LEU A 14 1.52 -3.49 4.87
CA LEU A 14 0.10 -3.32 5.16
C LEU A 14 -0.73 -3.18 3.88
N VAL A 15 -0.27 -2.37 2.93
CA VAL A 15 -0.94 -2.22 1.63
C VAL A 15 -0.93 -3.55 0.88
N LYS A 16 0.22 -4.22 0.76
CA LYS A 16 0.31 -5.53 0.10
C LYS A 16 -0.66 -6.55 0.70
N LYS A 17 -0.70 -6.64 2.04
CA LYS A 17 -1.63 -7.50 2.78
C LYS A 17 -3.09 -7.19 2.43
N TYR A 18 -3.48 -5.92 2.41
CA TYR A 18 -4.83 -5.50 2.03
C TYR A 18 -5.20 -5.99 0.62
N PHE A 19 -4.32 -5.83 -0.37
CA PHE A 19 -4.60 -6.28 -1.74
C PHE A 19 -4.73 -7.81 -1.82
N THR A 20 -3.91 -8.55 -1.10
CA THR A 20 -4.00 -10.02 -1.06
C THR A 20 -5.25 -10.51 -0.35
N GLU A 21 -5.58 -9.96 0.83
CA GLU A 21 -6.70 -10.46 1.65
C GLU A 21 -8.06 -9.96 1.18
N VAL A 22 -8.14 -8.72 0.69
CA VAL A 22 -9.42 -8.07 0.34
C VAL A 22 -9.71 -8.15 -1.15
N LEU A 23 -8.70 -7.97 -2.00
CA LEU A 23 -8.88 -7.95 -3.46
C LEU A 23 -8.47 -9.28 -4.13
N GLY A 24 -7.97 -10.25 -3.37
CA GLY A 24 -7.58 -11.56 -3.88
C GLY A 24 -6.36 -11.52 -4.82
N VAL A 25 -5.52 -10.48 -4.69
CA VAL A 25 -4.34 -10.31 -5.55
C VAL A 25 -3.20 -11.21 -5.07
N GLU A 26 -2.69 -12.08 -5.95
CA GLU A 26 -1.53 -12.90 -5.64
C GLU A 26 -0.29 -12.04 -5.43
N ASN A 27 0.61 -12.47 -4.53
CA ASN A 27 1.80 -11.70 -4.17
C ASN A 27 2.74 -11.39 -5.35
N ARG A 28 2.74 -12.24 -6.39
CA ARG A 28 3.55 -12.08 -7.60
C ARG A 28 3.01 -11.01 -8.55
N ASP A 29 1.72 -10.71 -8.42
CA ASP A 29 1.00 -9.77 -9.28
C ASP A 29 0.99 -8.36 -8.67
N PHE A 30 1.52 -8.18 -7.46
CA PHE A 30 1.51 -6.91 -6.76
C PHE A 30 2.92 -6.31 -6.67
N GLU A 31 3.06 -5.06 -7.10
CA GLU A 31 4.33 -4.31 -7.08
C GLU A 31 4.17 -2.93 -6.43
N ILE A 32 5.07 -2.57 -5.51
CA ILE A 32 5.20 -1.20 -5.00
C ILE A 32 6.11 -0.41 -5.95
N LYS A 33 5.59 0.68 -6.52
CA LYS A 33 6.34 1.58 -7.41
C LYS A 33 7.01 2.71 -6.67
N LYS A 34 6.30 3.30 -5.70
CA LYS A 34 6.79 4.47 -4.97
C LYS A 34 6.20 4.53 -3.57
N VAL A 35 7.02 4.96 -2.61
CA VAL A 35 6.60 5.31 -1.26
C VAL A 35 7.06 6.73 -0.97
N SER A 36 6.14 7.61 -0.67
CA SER A 36 6.40 8.98 -0.21
C SER A 36 5.86 9.17 1.20
N TYR A 37 6.46 10.08 1.98
CA TYR A 37 5.93 10.47 3.29
C TYR A 37 5.69 11.98 3.32
N GLU A 38 4.44 12.37 3.53
CA GLU A 38 4.01 13.77 3.49
C GLU A 38 2.90 13.99 4.52
N ASN A 39 3.05 15.02 5.37
CA ASN A 39 2.03 15.43 6.36
C ASN A 39 1.52 14.29 7.27
N GLY A 40 2.42 13.49 7.87
CA GLY A 40 2.02 12.41 8.78
C GLY A 40 1.49 11.14 8.09
N LYS A 41 1.62 11.06 6.75
CA LYS A 41 1.03 9.99 5.94
C LYS A 41 2.04 9.42 4.96
N PHE A 42 2.04 8.11 4.84
CA PHE A 42 2.66 7.39 3.73
C PHE A 42 1.70 7.34 2.54
N ILE A 43 2.19 7.77 1.39
CA ILE A 43 1.50 7.66 0.09
C ILE A 43 2.23 6.58 -0.70
N ILE A 44 1.53 5.48 -0.97
CA ILE A 44 2.09 4.29 -1.60
C ILE A 44 1.44 4.13 -2.97
N GLU A 45 2.25 4.25 -4.02
CA GLU A 45 1.83 3.96 -5.39
C GLU A 45 2.22 2.53 -5.72
N CYS A 46 1.23 1.73 -6.11
CA CYS A 46 1.41 0.33 -6.42
C CYS A 46 0.69 -0.07 -7.71
N CYS A 47 1.13 -1.18 -8.29
CA CYS A 47 0.59 -1.78 -9.49
C CYS A 47 0.09 -3.18 -9.16
N VAL A 48 -1.07 -3.54 -9.71
CA VAL A 48 -1.58 -4.90 -9.75
C VAL A 48 -1.57 -5.36 -11.20
N HIS A 49 -0.75 -6.36 -11.48
CA HIS A 49 -0.63 -7.02 -12.77
C HIS A 49 -1.74 -8.06 -12.91
N GLY A 50 -2.48 -8.03 -14.03
CA GLY A 50 -3.60 -8.95 -14.23
C GLY A 50 -4.02 -9.02 -15.69
N GLY A 51 -3.60 -10.08 -16.38
CA GLY A 51 -3.96 -10.32 -17.77
C GLY A 51 -3.46 -9.22 -18.72
N ILE A 52 -4.36 -8.62 -19.50
CA ILE A 52 -3.99 -7.68 -20.60
C ILE A 52 -3.72 -6.26 -20.07
N TYR A 53 -4.18 -5.90 -18.86
CA TYR A 53 -4.10 -4.53 -18.35
C TYR A 53 -3.64 -4.49 -16.89
N ASP A 54 -2.56 -3.75 -16.66
CA ASP A 54 -2.11 -3.37 -15.32
C ASP A 54 -3.08 -2.36 -14.70
N SER A 55 -3.37 -2.54 -13.41
CA SER A 55 -4.18 -1.61 -12.63
C SER A 55 -3.31 -0.86 -11.63
N HIS A 56 -3.32 0.47 -11.71
CA HIS A 56 -2.56 1.32 -10.82
C HIS A 56 -3.39 1.75 -9.62
N TYR A 57 -2.74 1.84 -8.46
CA TYR A 57 -3.38 2.22 -7.21
C TYR A 57 -2.52 3.19 -6.42
N ARG A 58 -3.20 4.05 -5.67
CA ARG A 58 -2.61 4.89 -4.64
C ARG A 58 -3.26 4.57 -3.30
N ALA A 59 -2.46 4.08 -2.36
CA ALA A 59 -2.84 3.84 -0.99
C ALA A 59 -2.29 4.94 -0.06
N ILE A 60 -3.05 5.28 0.98
CA ILE A 60 -2.66 6.25 2.00
C ILE A 60 -2.68 5.52 3.34
N VAL A 61 -1.55 5.52 4.04
CA VAL A 61 -1.37 4.94 5.38
C VAL A 61 -0.93 6.04 6.33
N ASP A 62 -1.46 6.09 7.55
CA ASP A 62 -1.02 7.09 8.55
C ASP A 62 0.21 6.63 9.36
N GLU A 63 0.74 7.53 10.19
CA GLU A 63 1.87 7.28 11.08
C GLU A 63 1.65 6.16 12.12
N ASN A 64 0.39 5.73 12.32
CA ASN A 64 0.00 4.65 13.23
C ASN A 64 -0.23 3.32 12.48
N CYS A 65 0.23 3.20 11.24
CA CYS A 65 0.05 2.00 10.39
C CYS A 65 -1.43 1.65 10.18
N ARG A 66 -2.28 2.67 10.00
CA ARG A 66 -3.68 2.49 9.62
C ARG A 66 -3.86 2.85 8.15
N LEU A 67 -4.42 1.92 7.37
CA LEU A 67 -4.76 2.16 5.98
C LEU A 67 -5.98 3.08 5.91
N ILE A 68 -5.77 4.33 5.47
CA ILE A 68 -6.80 5.37 5.43
C ILE A 68 -7.64 5.27 4.16
N LYS A 69 -6.99 5.03 3.01
CA LYS A 69 -7.65 4.99 1.71
C LYS A 69 -6.87 4.18 0.70
N VAL A 70 -7.57 3.50 -0.20
CA VAL A 70 -7.03 2.93 -1.43
C VAL A 70 -7.87 3.45 -2.60
N HIS A 71 -7.21 3.95 -3.64
CA HIS A 71 -7.86 4.49 -4.83
C HIS A 71 -7.22 3.91 -6.09
N LYS A 72 -8.04 3.44 -7.04
CA LYS A 72 -7.57 3.04 -8.38
C LYS A 72 -7.35 4.31 -9.20
N VAL A 73 -6.17 4.42 -9.82
CA VAL A 73 -5.79 5.53 -10.70
C VAL A 73 -6.05 5.13 -12.16
#